data_AF-A0A166FFH8-F1
#
_entry.id   AF-A0A166FFH8-F1
#
_cell.length_a   1.000
_cell.length_b   1.000
_cell.length_c   1.000
_cell.angle_alpha   90.00
_cell.angle_beta   90.00
_cell.angle_gamma   90.00
#
_symmetry.space_group_name_H-M   'P 1'
#
loop_
_entity.id
_entity.type
_entity.pdbx_description
1 polymer ?
#
loop_
_entity_poly.entity_id
_entity_poly.type
_entity_poly.pdbx_seq_one_letter_code
_entity_poly.pdbx_strand_id
1 'polypeptide(L)'
;MKKALFMTVGTGTKTNNNNNHGRESQIQGIIFTISKMNPEFVLFFVSKESEQTIDLVKEKYYKKYNNEFDKKYNSDIVSLSDVYDFDSCYFEIEKEFPKYNDFDINVSFIGGTKIMTSCICIWAGIFNKKIVIAKGEPDENRKIRNTELEIKEPYEIQDKINFDKFKDAFDNHRFDFAKEKLKDINTLVNKEFFMELLDFYDTWDKFNDRIEISNNSESNKKTLSLNTHLRNIISKLKENDNYDEILKNYPNFFNQIEKNQQFLDNKISKNNRKIATKIKFYLPDLLNNIERRIKERKFDDAVARLYRAVELISQIKLNNLDLIDLNRLKDNKVFHINKESFKKKLYEYYDDGVVDCIFDFHVKKDFKSKPQDKTFRLAMNSNFFLLDDLKVNFAKKFINDEKFKAEVQKRNNSILAHGLNPIDEKTANNLFESVLEYSFHLYPKIKDDMILAKFPDFGGNNEN
;
A
#
# COMPACT_ATOMS: atom_id res chain seq x y z
N MET A 1 -22.41 4.95 -19.66
CA MET A 1 -23.08 3.74 -19.12
C MET A 1 -24.58 3.95 -19.17
N LYS A 2 -25.34 2.86 -19.28
CA LYS A 2 -26.80 2.92 -19.21
C LYS A 2 -27.24 3.30 -17.80
N LYS A 3 -28.32 4.07 -17.63
CA LYS A 3 -28.76 4.51 -16.28
C LYS A 3 -29.88 3.64 -15.75
N ALA A 4 -29.75 3.17 -14.51
CA ALA A 4 -30.83 2.49 -13.79
C ALA A 4 -31.23 3.26 -12.53
N LEU A 5 -32.51 3.18 -12.17
CA LEU A 5 -33.04 3.69 -10.91
C LEU A 5 -33.66 2.54 -10.11
N PHE A 6 -33.08 2.24 -8.97
CA PHE A 6 -33.56 1.21 -8.06
C PHE A 6 -34.30 1.89 -6.92
N MET A 7 -35.54 1.49 -6.64
CA MET A 7 -36.32 2.22 -5.66
C MET A 7 -37.24 1.38 -4.80
N THR A 8 -37.26 1.70 -3.50
CA THR A 8 -38.23 1.14 -2.56
C THR A 8 -39.55 1.89 -2.67
N VAL A 9 -40.65 1.14 -2.67
CA VAL A 9 -42.01 1.66 -2.75
C VAL A 9 -42.85 1.08 -1.63
N GLY A 10 -43.63 1.94 -0.97
CA GLY A 10 -44.58 1.56 0.08
C GLY A 10 -46.04 1.63 -0.36
N THR A 11 -46.94 1.41 0.60
CA THR A 11 -48.39 1.47 0.38
C THR A 11 -48.95 2.90 0.38
N GLY A 12 -48.23 3.85 0.97
CA GLY A 12 -48.64 5.26 1.07
C GLY A 12 -49.76 5.54 2.06
N THR A 13 -50.16 4.54 2.86
CA THR A 13 -51.20 4.67 3.88
C THR A 13 -50.56 4.73 5.26
N LYS A 14 -50.66 5.87 5.96
CA LYS A 14 -50.50 5.85 7.43
C LYS A 14 -51.67 5.05 7.98
N THR A 15 -51.37 4.04 8.79
CA THR A 15 -52.21 2.94 9.25
C THR A 15 -53.49 3.29 10.01
N ASN A 16 -54.08 4.49 9.92
CA ASN A 16 -55.25 4.81 10.74
C ASN A 16 -56.27 5.83 10.22
N ASN A 17 -56.35 6.16 8.93
CA ASN A 17 -57.53 6.88 8.39
C ASN A 17 -57.63 6.69 6.87
N ASN A 18 -58.86 6.68 6.34
CA ASN A 18 -59.25 6.64 4.91
C ASN A 18 -58.75 7.85 4.08
N ASN A 19 -57.53 8.34 4.31
CA ASN A 19 -56.94 9.47 3.63
C ASN A 19 -56.07 8.99 2.47
N ASN A 20 -56.68 8.93 1.28
CA ASN A 20 -56.02 8.67 -0.02
C ASN A 20 -54.87 9.64 -0.36
N HIS A 21 -54.66 10.70 0.43
CA HIS A 21 -53.70 11.77 0.18
C HIS A 21 -52.24 11.29 0.31
N GLY A 22 -51.93 10.38 1.23
CA GLY A 22 -50.58 9.84 1.40
C GLY A 22 -50.12 9.02 0.20
N ARG A 23 -50.99 8.13 -0.29
CA ARG A 23 -50.75 7.31 -1.47
C ARG A 23 -50.63 8.15 -2.74
N GLU A 24 -51.49 9.15 -2.88
CA GLU A 24 -51.41 10.13 -3.97
C GLU A 24 -50.06 10.86 -3.98
N SER A 25 -49.63 11.38 -2.82
CA SER A 25 -48.35 12.09 -2.68
C SER A 25 -47.16 11.20 -3.05
N GLN A 26 -47.17 9.94 -2.60
CA GLN A 26 -46.12 8.98 -2.90
C GLN A 26 -46.02 8.68 -4.40
N ILE A 27 -47.16 8.39 -5.05
CA ILE A 27 -47.20 8.13 -6.51
C ILE A 27 -46.66 9.34 -7.29
N GLN A 28 -47.04 10.55 -6.90
CA GLN A 28 -46.54 11.75 -7.55
C GLN A 28 -45.02 11.93 -7.37
N GLY A 29 -44.49 11.58 -6.21
CA GLY A 29 -43.04 11.53 -5.97
C GLY A 29 -42.33 10.53 -6.86
N ILE A 30 -42.85 9.30 -6.97
CA ILE A 30 -42.28 8.26 -7.86
C ILE A 30 -42.22 8.76 -9.30
N ILE A 31 -43.34 9.26 -9.83
CA ILE A 31 -43.43 9.79 -11.19
C ILE A 31 -42.45 10.96 -11.39
N PHE A 32 -42.38 11.88 -10.42
CA PHE A 32 -41.48 13.03 -10.48
C PHE A 32 -40.02 12.58 -10.55
N THR A 33 -39.58 11.69 -9.66
CA THR A 33 -38.20 11.21 -9.62
C THR A 33 -37.80 10.47 -10.88
N ILE A 34 -38.62 9.51 -11.34
CA ILE A 34 -38.34 8.75 -12.56
C ILE A 34 -38.27 9.70 -13.77
N SER A 35 -39.21 10.64 -13.88
CA SER A 35 -39.25 11.58 -15.02
C SER A 35 -38.08 12.56 -15.02
N LYS A 36 -37.61 13.00 -13.84
CA LYS A 36 -36.46 13.89 -13.72
C LYS A 36 -35.13 13.18 -13.92
N MET A 37 -34.99 11.95 -13.42
CA MET A 37 -33.78 11.14 -13.61
C MET A 37 -33.69 10.56 -15.03
N ASN A 38 -34.84 10.30 -15.67
CA ASN A 38 -35.00 9.67 -16.98
C ASN A 38 -34.04 8.46 -17.18
N PRO A 39 -34.14 7.42 -16.31
CA PRO A 39 -33.33 6.22 -16.44
C PRO A 39 -33.76 5.38 -17.65
N GLU A 40 -32.92 4.45 -18.09
CA GLU A 40 -33.29 3.43 -19.08
C GLU A 40 -34.03 2.24 -18.44
N PHE A 41 -33.75 1.98 -17.16
CA PHE A 41 -34.35 0.88 -16.40
C PHE A 41 -34.78 1.34 -14.99
N VAL A 42 -35.95 0.86 -14.52
CA VAL A 42 -36.45 1.10 -13.17
C VAL A 42 -36.73 -0.23 -12.46
N LEU A 43 -36.05 -0.50 -11.35
CA LEU A 43 -36.32 -1.67 -10.51
C LEU A 43 -37.08 -1.25 -9.26
N PHE A 44 -38.28 -1.78 -9.06
CA PHE A 44 -39.10 -1.49 -7.89
C PHE A 44 -38.98 -2.58 -6.83
N PHE A 45 -38.54 -2.23 -5.63
CA PHE A 45 -38.58 -3.09 -4.46
C PHE A 45 -39.84 -2.80 -3.65
N VAL A 46 -40.72 -3.78 -3.53
CA VAL A 46 -42.07 -3.62 -2.96
C VAL A 46 -42.34 -4.72 -1.94
N SER A 47 -43.24 -4.45 -0.99
CA SER A 47 -43.96 -5.51 -0.30
C SER A 47 -45.12 -6.01 -1.18
N LYS A 48 -45.67 -7.18 -0.86
CA LYS A 48 -46.88 -7.71 -1.52
C LYS A 48 -48.05 -6.71 -1.53
N GLU A 49 -48.22 -5.92 -0.47
CA GLU A 49 -49.29 -4.91 -0.37
C GLU A 49 -49.01 -3.66 -1.23
N SER A 50 -47.74 -3.38 -1.55
CA SER A 50 -47.34 -2.17 -2.28
C SER A 50 -47.14 -2.37 -3.78
N GLU A 51 -47.23 -3.60 -4.29
CA GLU A 51 -47.29 -3.91 -5.74
C GLU A 51 -48.37 -3.08 -6.45
N GLN A 52 -49.57 -3.00 -5.87
CA GLN A 52 -50.68 -2.20 -6.42
C GLN A 52 -50.34 -0.71 -6.57
N THR A 53 -49.38 -0.18 -5.80
CA THR A 53 -48.94 1.20 -5.95
C THR A 53 -48.23 1.41 -7.30
N ILE A 54 -47.56 0.39 -7.84
CA ILE A 54 -46.89 0.46 -9.15
C ILE A 54 -47.92 0.55 -10.29
N ASP A 55 -49.00 -0.20 -10.21
CA ASP A 55 -50.09 -0.11 -11.20
C ASP A 55 -50.67 1.31 -11.25
N LEU A 56 -50.90 1.90 -10.07
CA LEU A 56 -51.38 3.28 -9.95
C LEU A 56 -50.35 4.32 -10.43
N VAL A 57 -49.05 4.05 -10.27
CA VAL A 57 -47.98 4.88 -10.86
C VAL A 57 -48.09 4.88 -12.37
N LYS A 58 -48.24 3.70 -13.00
CA LYS A 58 -48.36 3.57 -14.46
C LYS A 58 -49.62 4.27 -14.98
N GLU A 59 -50.76 4.09 -14.32
CA GLU A 59 -52.03 4.74 -14.67
C GLU A 59 -51.90 6.27 -14.63
N LYS A 60 -51.34 6.82 -13.54
CA LYS A 60 -51.19 8.28 -13.40
C LYS A 60 -50.11 8.86 -14.29
N TYR A 61 -49.08 8.09 -14.60
CA TYR A 61 -48.08 8.49 -15.58
C TYR A 61 -48.75 8.71 -16.95
N TYR A 62 -49.56 7.74 -17.39
CA TYR A 62 -50.33 7.87 -18.63
C TYR A 62 -51.24 9.09 -18.62
N LYS A 63 -52.02 9.29 -17.55
CA LYS A 63 -52.90 10.48 -17.42
C LYS A 63 -52.14 11.80 -17.47
N LYS A 64 -50.91 11.85 -16.96
CA LYS A 64 -50.10 13.08 -16.88
C LYS A 64 -49.36 13.38 -18.19
N TYR A 65 -48.83 12.36 -18.86
CA TYR A 65 -47.94 12.54 -20.02
C TYR A 65 -48.54 12.06 -21.35
N ASN A 66 -49.75 11.49 -21.33
CA ASN A 66 -50.40 10.85 -22.47
C ASN A 66 -49.49 9.84 -23.19
N ASN A 67 -48.71 9.08 -22.40
CA ASN A 67 -47.77 8.07 -22.88
C ASN A 67 -47.70 6.90 -21.90
N GLU A 68 -47.59 5.68 -22.39
CA GLU A 68 -47.49 4.48 -21.56
C GLU A 68 -46.13 4.44 -20.87
N PHE A 69 -46.14 4.16 -19.56
CA PHE A 69 -44.92 4.07 -18.76
C PHE A 69 -43.94 3.03 -19.32
N ASP A 70 -44.44 1.84 -19.66
CA ASP A 70 -43.63 0.71 -20.15
C ASP A 70 -43.12 0.91 -21.59
N LYS A 71 -43.68 1.87 -22.34
CA LYS A 71 -43.10 2.30 -23.64
C LYS A 71 -41.92 3.24 -23.48
N LYS A 72 -41.87 3.96 -22.35
CA LYS A 72 -40.84 4.97 -22.07
C LYS A 72 -39.69 4.41 -21.22
N TYR A 73 -39.98 3.53 -20.28
CA TYR A 73 -39.02 2.97 -19.34
C TYR A 73 -39.13 1.44 -19.31
N ASN A 74 -38.00 0.75 -19.36
CA ASN A 74 -37.99 -0.66 -18.97
C ASN A 74 -38.15 -0.74 -17.45
N SER A 75 -38.99 -1.64 -16.94
CA SER A 75 -39.16 -1.79 -15.50
C SER A 75 -39.43 -3.22 -15.08
N ASP A 76 -39.07 -3.54 -13.83
CA ASP A 76 -39.34 -4.81 -13.19
C ASP A 76 -39.66 -4.61 -11.70
N ILE A 77 -40.30 -5.61 -11.09
CA ILE A 77 -40.78 -5.57 -9.71
C ILE A 77 -40.19 -6.75 -8.93
N VAL A 78 -39.58 -6.43 -7.79
CA VAL A 78 -39.06 -7.40 -6.82
C VAL A 78 -39.93 -7.32 -5.58
N SER A 79 -40.75 -8.35 -5.36
CA SER A 79 -41.58 -8.49 -4.17
C SER A 79 -40.75 -9.07 -3.04
N LEU A 80 -40.57 -8.29 -1.98
CA LEU A 80 -39.80 -8.65 -0.80
C LEU A 80 -40.64 -9.49 0.15
N SER A 81 -40.10 -10.63 0.60
CA SER A 81 -40.84 -11.63 1.36
C SER A 81 -41.19 -11.19 2.78
N ASP A 82 -40.23 -10.59 3.49
CA ASP A 82 -40.41 -10.03 4.83
C ASP A 82 -39.77 -8.64 4.92
N VAL A 83 -40.61 -7.61 4.83
CA VAL A 83 -40.20 -6.20 4.90
C VAL A 83 -39.96 -5.71 6.34
N TYR A 84 -40.11 -6.58 7.33
CA TYR A 84 -39.86 -6.32 8.75
C TYR A 84 -38.64 -7.08 9.30
N ASP A 85 -38.03 -7.95 8.50
CA ASP A 85 -36.75 -8.60 8.80
C ASP A 85 -35.61 -7.96 7.98
N PHE A 86 -34.53 -7.56 8.66
CA PHE A 86 -33.44 -6.85 8.00
C PHE A 86 -32.65 -7.76 7.06
N ASP A 87 -32.30 -8.97 7.51
CA ASP A 87 -31.43 -9.87 6.75
C ASP A 87 -32.16 -10.37 5.49
N SER A 88 -33.40 -10.81 5.62
CA SER A 88 -34.26 -11.18 4.50
C SER A 88 -34.35 -10.04 3.48
N CYS A 89 -34.72 -8.85 3.93
CA CYS A 89 -34.85 -7.68 3.05
C CYS A 89 -33.51 -7.30 2.39
N TYR A 90 -32.39 -7.31 3.13
CA TYR A 90 -31.08 -6.94 2.60
C TYR A 90 -30.61 -7.94 1.54
N PHE A 91 -30.64 -9.25 1.82
CA PHE A 91 -30.17 -10.26 0.87
C PHE A 91 -31.07 -10.37 -0.37
N GLU A 92 -32.38 -10.14 -0.24
CA GLU A 92 -33.28 -10.09 -1.39
C GLU A 92 -33.09 -8.87 -2.26
N ILE A 93 -32.67 -7.73 -1.71
CA ILE A 93 -32.26 -6.57 -2.50
C ILE A 93 -30.88 -6.84 -3.13
N GLU A 94 -29.92 -7.34 -2.34
CA GLU A 94 -28.53 -7.58 -2.75
C GLU A 94 -28.42 -8.54 -3.95
N LYS A 95 -29.20 -9.62 -3.97
CA LYS A 95 -29.18 -10.63 -5.05
C LYS A 95 -29.56 -10.08 -6.42
N GLU A 96 -30.22 -8.92 -6.49
CA GLU A 96 -30.69 -8.34 -7.74
C GLU A 96 -29.60 -7.55 -8.46
N PHE A 97 -28.68 -6.91 -7.74
CA PHE A 97 -27.69 -6.01 -8.34
C PHE A 97 -26.75 -6.66 -9.37
N PRO A 98 -26.23 -7.90 -9.18
CA PRO A 98 -25.36 -8.53 -10.16
C PRO A 98 -25.99 -8.66 -11.56
N LYS A 99 -27.33 -8.67 -11.65
CA LYS A 99 -28.07 -8.73 -12.92
C LYS A 99 -27.97 -7.44 -13.73
N TYR A 100 -27.51 -6.34 -13.12
CA TYR A 100 -27.50 -4.99 -13.69
C TYR A 100 -26.10 -4.36 -13.68
N ASN A 101 -25.04 -5.16 -13.74
CA ASN A 101 -23.65 -4.69 -13.69
C ASN A 101 -23.27 -3.70 -14.81
N ASP A 102 -23.96 -3.73 -15.95
CA ASP A 102 -23.73 -2.81 -17.08
C ASP A 102 -24.40 -1.43 -16.89
N PHE A 103 -25.17 -1.26 -15.81
CA PHE A 103 -25.86 -0.02 -15.50
C PHE A 103 -25.12 0.81 -14.43
N ASP A 104 -25.15 2.13 -14.63
CA ASP A 104 -24.93 3.12 -13.59
C ASP A 104 -26.19 3.23 -12.73
N ILE A 105 -26.17 2.53 -11.58
CA ILE A 105 -27.31 2.37 -10.68
C ILE A 105 -27.35 3.55 -9.71
N ASN A 106 -28.45 4.28 -9.73
CA ASN A 106 -28.83 5.21 -8.68
C ASN A 106 -29.94 4.57 -7.83
N VAL A 107 -29.95 4.83 -6.53
CA VAL A 107 -31.01 4.36 -5.64
C VAL A 107 -31.93 5.52 -5.25
N SER A 108 -33.19 5.24 -5.00
CA SER A 108 -34.13 6.20 -4.41
C SER A 108 -35.04 5.47 -3.42
N PHE A 109 -35.57 6.17 -2.44
CA PHE A 109 -36.58 5.63 -1.54
C PHE A 109 -37.76 6.58 -1.51
N ILE A 110 -38.93 6.09 -1.94
CA ILE A 110 -40.17 6.88 -1.94
C ILE A 110 -41.24 5.99 -1.32
N GLY A 111 -41.12 5.83 0.00
CA GLY A 111 -41.89 4.89 0.80
C GLY A 111 -41.10 3.61 1.14
N GLY A 112 -41.84 2.55 1.47
CA GLY A 112 -41.31 1.31 2.02
C GLY A 112 -41.25 1.36 3.55
N THR A 113 -41.00 0.21 4.17
CA THR A 113 -40.72 0.19 5.61
C THR A 113 -39.39 0.90 5.90
N LYS A 114 -39.15 1.24 7.17
CA LYS A 114 -37.84 1.75 7.59
C LYS A 114 -36.72 0.77 7.23
N ILE A 115 -36.98 -0.53 7.33
CA ILE A 115 -36.02 -1.59 7.02
C ILE A 115 -35.68 -1.58 5.53
N MET A 116 -36.68 -1.59 4.64
CA MET A 116 -36.44 -1.49 3.18
C MET A 116 -35.56 -0.29 2.82
N THR A 117 -35.90 0.88 3.39
CA THR A 117 -35.15 2.13 3.15
C THR A 117 -33.72 2.03 3.70
N SER A 118 -33.54 1.47 4.89
CA SER A 118 -32.21 1.25 5.48
C SER A 118 -31.36 0.30 4.64
N CYS A 119 -31.91 -0.84 4.19
CA CYS A 119 -31.19 -1.82 3.38
C CYS A 119 -30.67 -1.21 2.06
N ILE A 120 -31.53 -0.51 1.31
CA ILE A 120 -31.12 0.08 0.02
C ILE A 120 -30.09 1.21 0.21
N CYS A 121 -30.21 2.01 1.28
CA CYS A 121 -29.25 3.07 1.60
C CYS A 121 -27.90 2.52 2.08
N ILE A 122 -27.89 1.48 2.91
CA ILE A 122 -26.67 0.79 3.35
C ILE A 122 -25.95 0.20 2.13
N TRP A 123 -26.69 -0.50 1.27
CA TRP A 123 -26.13 -1.03 0.04
C TRP A 123 -25.54 0.08 -0.84
N ALA A 124 -26.27 1.18 -1.04
CA ALA A 124 -25.74 2.31 -1.80
C ALA A 124 -24.47 2.91 -1.19
N GLY A 125 -24.37 2.97 0.14
CA GLY A 125 -23.15 3.38 0.84
C GLY A 125 -21.97 2.43 0.61
N ILE A 126 -22.18 1.12 0.77
CA ILE A 126 -21.13 0.11 0.58
C ILE A 126 -20.60 0.08 -0.85
N PHE A 127 -21.49 0.25 -1.84
CA PHE A 127 -21.16 0.11 -3.25
C PHE A 127 -21.02 1.45 -4.00
N ASN A 128 -20.88 2.56 -3.27
CA ASN A 128 -20.69 3.91 -3.82
C ASN A 128 -21.74 4.29 -4.88
N LYS A 129 -23.02 4.00 -4.60
CA LYS A 129 -24.14 4.39 -5.48
C LYS A 129 -24.78 5.67 -5.00
N LYS A 130 -25.26 6.49 -5.95
CA LYS A 130 -25.89 7.76 -5.62
C LYS A 130 -27.29 7.53 -5.08
N ILE A 131 -27.64 8.28 -4.04
CA ILE A 131 -28.96 8.27 -3.42
C ILE A 131 -29.72 9.50 -3.93
N VAL A 132 -30.85 9.27 -4.59
CA VAL A 132 -31.71 10.29 -5.19
C VAL A 132 -32.93 10.51 -4.29
N ILE A 133 -33.01 11.71 -3.73
CA ILE A 133 -34.04 12.11 -2.77
C ILE A 133 -34.92 13.17 -3.43
N ALA A 134 -36.21 12.89 -3.53
CA ALA A 134 -37.19 13.88 -3.95
C ALA A 134 -37.52 14.80 -2.76
N LYS A 135 -37.36 16.11 -2.96
CA LYS A 135 -37.75 17.13 -1.98
C LYS A 135 -38.92 17.93 -2.51
N GLY A 136 -39.78 18.33 -1.58
CA GLY A 136 -40.96 19.12 -1.86
C GLY A 136 -41.52 19.73 -0.59
N GLU A 137 -42.29 20.80 -0.77
CA GLU A 137 -43.06 21.42 0.30
C GLU A 137 -44.48 20.83 0.34
N PRO A 138 -45.11 20.78 1.53
CA PRO A 138 -46.53 20.46 1.61
C PRO A 138 -47.35 21.55 0.94
N ASP A 139 -48.32 21.17 0.10
CA ASP A 139 -49.35 22.09 -0.37
C ASP A 139 -50.38 22.40 0.73
N GLU A 140 -51.35 23.24 0.41
CA GLU A 140 -52.44 23.65 1.31
C GLU A 140 -53.23 22.46 1.90
N ASN A 141 -53.21 21.30 1.22
CA ASN A 141 -53.85 20.05 1.65
C ASN A 141 -52.87 19.06 2.32
N ARG A 142 -51.69 19.54 2.73
CA ARG A 142 -50.59 18.75 3.33
C ARG A 142 -50.05 17.64 2.43
N LYS A 143 -50.24 17.75 1.12
CA LYS A 143 -49.68 16.81 0.14
C LYS A 143 -48.31 17.32 -0.31
N ILE A 144 -47.30 16.45 -0.30
CA ILE A 144 -45.93 16.85 -0.66
C ILE A 144 -45.86 17.02 -2.18
N ARG A 145 -45.59 18.24 -2.63
CA ARG A 145 -45.32 18.55 -4.03
C ARG A 145 -43.83 18.58 -4.26
N ASN A 146 -43.28 17.50 -4.81
CA ASN A 146 -41.84 17.44 -5.13
C ASN A 146 -41.49 18.44 -6.24
N THR A 147 -40.48 19.27 -5.96
CA THR A 147 -40.02 20.37 -6.83
C THR A 147 -38.57 20.16 -7.29
N GLU A 148 -37.76 19.49 -6.48
CA GLU A 148 -36.34 19.28 -6.74
C GLU A 148 -35.89 17.85 -6.40
N LEU A 149 -34.75 17.46 -6.98
CA LEU A 149 -34.03 16.24 -6.61
C LEU A 149 -32.73 16.64 -5.94
N GLU A 150 -32.50 16.11 -4.75
CA GLU A 150 -31.18 16.11 -4.13
C GLU A 150 -30.49 14.78 -4.43
N ILE A 151 -29.25 14.85 -4.92
CA ILE A 151 -28.41 13.67 -5.14
C ILE A 151 -27.35 13.67 -4.04
N LYS A 152 -27.35 12.61 -3.23
CA LYS A 152 -26.32 12.36 -2.22
C LYS A 152 -25.38 11.27 -2.71
N GLU A 153 -24.09 11.49 -2.57
CA GLU A 153 -23.06 10.51 -2.89
C GLU A 153 -22.44 10.04 -1.57
N PRO A 154 -22.76 8.83 -1.08
CA PRO A 154 -22.32 8.35 0.23
C PRO A 154 -20.86 7.86 0.23
N TYR A 155 -19.99 8.46 -0.61
CA TYR A 155 -18.61 8.03 -0.79
C TYR A 155 -17.80 8.09 0.51
N GLU A 156 -18.13 9.00 1.42
CA GLU A 156 -17.42 9.18 2.70
C GLU A 156 -17.31 7.88 3.52
N ILE A 157 -18.33 7.00 3.46
CA ILE A 157 -18.31 5.72 4.18
C ILE A 157 -17.22 4.81 3.61
N GLN A 158 -17.26 4.59 2.29
CA GLN A 158 -16.30 3.71 1.62
C GLN A 158 -14.90 4.33 1.58
N ASP A 159 -14.81 5.65 1.43
CA ASP A 159 -13.56 6.40 1.46
C ASP A 159 -12.86 6.22 2.81
N LYS A 160 -13.60 6.28 3.93
CA LYS A 160 -13.05 6.01 5.26
C LYS A 160 -12.53 4.57 5.37
N ILE A 161 -13.32 3.58 4.95
CA ILE A 161 -12.93 2.16 4.98
C ILE A 161 -11.68 1.93 4.12
N ASN A 162 -11.64 2.51 2.92
CA ASN A 162 -10.52 2.39 2.01
C ASN A 162 -9.28 3.12 2.56
N PHE A 163 -9.44 4.24 3.24
CA PHE A 163 -8.34 4.94 3.87
C PHE A 163 -7.74 4.14 5.04
N ASP A 164 -8.58 3.49 5.85
CA ASP A 164 -8.10 2.56 6.90
C ASP A 164 -7.36 1.36 6.31
N LYS A 165 -7.89 0.76 5.23
CA LYS A 165 -7.20 -0.32 4.49
C LYS A 165 -5.90 0.16 3.84
N PHE A 166 -5.85 1.39 3.35
CA PHE A 166 -4.63 2.00 2.82
C PHE A 166 -3.55 2.10 3.90
N LYS A 167 -3.88 2.62 5.09
CA LYS A 167 -2.95 2.74 6.22
C LYS A 167 -2.40 1.37 6.62
N ASP A 168 -3.28 0.39 6.85
CA ASP A 168 -2.87 -0.98 7.19
C ASP A 168 -1.97 -1.60 6.11
N ALA A 169 -2.33 -1.43 4.84
CA ALA A 169 -1.53 -1.91 3.72
C ALA A 169 -0.15 -1.23 3.65
N PHE A 170 -0.08 0.07 3.92
CA PHE A 170 1.17 0.84 3.97
C PHE A 170 2.07 0.33 5.11
N ASP A 171 1.53 0.21 6.33
CA ASP A 171 2.26 -0.22 7.53
C ASP A 171 2.75 -1.67 7.43
N ASN A 172 2.10 -2.48 6.59
CA ASN A 172 2.50 -3.84 6.24
C ASN A 172 3.27 -3.94 4.92
N HIS A 173 3.70 -2.81 4.35
CA HIS A 173 4.56 -2.69 3.16
C HIS A 173 3.96 -3.32 1.88
N ARG A 174 2.64 -3.41 1.81
CA ARG A 174 1.87 -3.89 0.65
C ARG A 174 1.51 -2.71 -0.26
N PHE A 175 2.53 -2.06 -0.82
CA PHE A 175 2.37 -0.78 -1.53
C PHE A 175 1.43 -0.84 -2.74
N ASP A 176 1.42 -1.94 -3.50
CA ASP A 176 0.51 -2.09 -4.65
C ASP A 176 -0.97 -2.10 -4.21
N PHE A 177 -1.29 -2.82 -3.13
CA PHE A 177 -2.64 -2.87 -2.57
C PHE A 177 -3.02 -1.53 -1.91
N ALA A 178 -2.09 -0.89 -1.21
CA ALA A 178 -2.28 0.44 -0.65
C ALA A 178 -2.62 1.48 -1.75
N LYS A 179 -1.94 1.38 -2.90
CA LYS A 179 -2.17 2.23 -4.08
C LYS A 179 -3.55 2.00 -4.69
N GLU A 180 -4.00 0.75 -4.78
CA GLU A 180 -5.36 0.42 -5.21
C GLU A 180 -6.41 1.05 -4.28
N LYS A 181 -6.25 0.90 -2.96
CA LYS A 181 -7.21 1.47 -2.00
C LYS A 181 -7.26 2.99 -2.05
N LEU A 182 -6.12 3.68 -2.20
CA LEU A 182 -6.14 5.13 -2.40
C LEU A 182 -6.86 5.53 -3.69
N LYS A 183 -6.68 4.80 -4.80
CA LYS A 183 -7.36 5.09 -6.07
C LYS A 183 -8.88 5.05 -5.91
N ASP A 184 -9.38 4.13 -5.10
CA ASP A 184 -10.82 3.95 -4.83
C ASP A 184 -11.44 5.05 -3.94
N ILE A 185 -10.63 5.93 -3.36
CA ILE A 185 -11.11 7.03 -2.50
C ILE A 185 -11.45 8.28 -3.32
N ASN A 186 -12.62 8.88 -3.11
CA ASN A 186 -13.10 10.01 -3.91
C ASN A 186 -12.82 11.37 -3.27
N THR A 187 -12.97 11.47 -1.94
CA THR A 187 -13.04 12.75 -1.21
C THR A 187 -11.80 13.06 -0.37
N LEU A 188 -10.78 12.19 -0.37
CA LEU A 188 -9.57 12.38 0.44
C LEU A 188 -8.78 13.61 0.00
N VAL A 189 -8.77 14.61 0.87
CA VAL A 189 -7.89 15.76 0.78
C VAL A 189 -6.44 15.26 0.81
N ASN A 190 -5.63 15.72 -0.15
CA ASN A 190 -4.22 15.32 -0.31
C ASN A 190 -3.98 13.87 -0.75
N LYS A 191 -4.94 13.24 -1.44
CA LYS A 191 -4.76 11.94 -2.08
C LYS A 191 -3.48 11.86 -2.93
N GLU A 192 -3.16 12.90 -3.71
CA GLU A 192 -1.94 12.95 -4.53
C GLU A 192 -0.66 12.88 -3.70
N PHE A 193 -0.63 13.51 -2.53
CA PHE A 193 0.51 13.46 -1.62
C PHE A 193 0.78 12.03 -1.12
N PHE A 194 -0.27 11.31 -0.69
CA PHE A 194 -0.12 9.92 -0.25
C PHE A 194 0.26 8.98 -1.40
N MET A 195 -0.23 9.25 -2.62
CA MET A 195 0.19 8.52 -3.82
C MET A 195 1.67 8.74 -4.14
N GLU A 196 2.17 9.98 -4.09
CA GLU A 196 3.60 10.29 -4.26
C GLU A 196 4.46 9.60 -3.19
N LEU A 197 4.02 9.60 -1.92
CA LEU A 197 4.71 8.90 -0.84
C LEU A 197 4.75 7.38 -1.04
N LEU A 198 3.65 6.76 -1.47
CA LEU A 198 3.61 5.32 -1.76
C LEU A 198 4.64 4.94 -2.82
N ASP A 199 4.65 5.67 -3.94
CA ASP A 199 5.58 5.41 -5.04
C ASP A 199 7.03 5.62 -4.59
N PHE A 200 7.27 6.61 -3.73
CA PHE A 200 8.57 6.83 -3.11
C PHE A 200 9.02 5.65 -2.24
N TYR A 201 8.20 5.19 -1.28
CA TYR A 201 8.57 4.12 -0.36
C TYR A 201 8.69 2.76 -1.04
N ASP A 202 7.83 2.48 -2.03
CA ASP A 202 7.96 1.28 -2.87
C ASP A 202 9.27 1.28 -3.67
N THR A 203 9.64 2.44 -4.25
CA THR A 203 10.91 2.60 -4.97
C THR A 203 12.11 2.41 -4.04
N TRP A 204 12.05 2.97 -2.82
CA TRP A 204 13.10 2.80 -1.83
C TRP A 204 13.20 1.36 -1.31
N ASP A 205 12.08 0.68 -1.08
CA ASP A 205 12.07 -0.72 -0.61
C ASP A 205 12.72 -1.69 -1.61
N LYS A 206 12.74 -1.31 -2.90
CA LYS A 206 13.42 -2.01 -4.00
C LYS A 206 14.91 -1.63 -4.15
N PHE A 207 15.46 -0.86 -3.21
CA PHE A 207 16.84 -0.31 -3.24
C PHE A 207 17.14 0.54 -4.48
N ASN A 208 16.13 1.12 -5.12
CA ASN A 208 16.33 1.99 -6.27
C ASN A 208 16.53 3.43 -5.79
N ASP A 209 17.76 3.94 -5.87
CA ASP A 209 18.07 5.30 -5.39
C ASP A 209 17.50 6.42 -6.29
N ARG A 210 16.76 6.06 -7.35
CA ARG A 210 16.20 6.98 -8.34
C ARG A 210 14.75 6.64 -8.65
N ILE A 211 13.94 7.67 -8.88
CA ILE A 211 12.53 7.56 -9.21
C ILE A 211 12.22 8.33 -10.50
N GLU A 212 11.43 7.72 -11.38
CA GLU A 212 10.87 8.39 -12.56
C GLU A 212 9.65 9.20 -12.14
N ILE A 213 9.62 10.47 -12.52
CA ILE A 213 8.48 11.35 -12.26
C ILE A 213 7.92 11.76 -13.62
N SER A 214 6.62 11.52 -13.81
CA SER A 214 5.85 12.00 -14.95
C SER A 214 5.32 13.40 -14.66
N ASN A 215 5.72 14.38 -15.45
CA ASN A 215 5.02 15.67 -15.48
C ASN A 215 3.88 15.57 -16.48
N ASN A 216 2.66 15.97 -16.08
CA ASN A 216 1.44 15.89 -16.88
C ASN A 216 1.45 16.73 -18.18
N SER A 217 2.53 17.45 -18.48
CA SER A 217 2.60 18.39 -19.61
C SER A 217 3.62 18.06 -20.71
N GLU A 218 4.44 17.01 -20.61
CA GLU A 218 5.40 16.70 -21.68
C GLU A 218 5.92 15.27 -21.61
N SER A 219 6.16 14.66 -22.77
CA SER A 219 6.76 13.34 -23.00
C SER A 219 8.19 13.14 -22.43
N ASN A 220 8.67 14.06 -21.58
CA ASN A 220 10.00 14.02 -20.96
C ASN A 220 9.92 13.46 -19.54
N LYS A 221 10.09 12.13 -19.43
CA LYS A 221 10.30 11.46 -18.14
C LYS A 221 11.56 12.02 -17.46
N LYS A 222 11.41 12.59 -16.27
CA LYS A 222 12.54 13.10 -15.48
C LYS A 222 12.85 12.11 -14.36
N THR A 223 14.11 11.70 -14.25
CA THR A 223 14.58 10.88 -13.13
C THR A 223 15.18 11.75 -12.04
N LEU A 224 14.71 11.63 -10.80
CA LEU A 224 15.28 12.29 -9.62
C LEU A 224 15.92 11.26 -8.67
N SER A 225 16.89 11.69 -7.86
CA SER A 225 17.34 10.88 -6.73
C SER A 225 16.28 10.89 -5.63
N LEU A 226 16.12 9.77 -4.93
CA LEU A 226 15.10 9.61 -3.90
C LEU A 226 15.17 10.71 -2.82
N ASN A 227 16.37 11.07 -2.35
CA ASN A 227 16.55 12.11 -1.34
C ASN A 227 16.12 13.51 -1.81
N THR A 228 16.17 13.78 -3.12
CA THR A 228 15.68 15.04 -3.69
C THR A 228 14.17 14.98 -3.85
N HIS A 229 13.64 13.84 -4.29
CA HIS A 229 12.20 13.67 -4.43
C HIS A 229 11.47 13.76 -3.10
N LEU A 230 11.94 13.08 -2.05
CA LEU A 230 11.34 13.16 -0.72
C LEU A 230 11.35 14.58 -0.16
N ARG A 231 12.44 15.32 -0.35
CA ARG A 231 12.51 16.73 0.05
C ARG A 231 11.43 17.56 -0.64
N ASN A 232 11.21 17.33 -1.94
CA ASN A 232 10.16 18.02 -2.68
C ASN A 232 8.76 17.65 -2.15
N ILE A 233 8.52 16.37 -1.82
CA ILE A 233 7.26 15.92 -1.20
C ILE A 233 7.04 16.65 0.13
N ILE A 234 8.06 16.72 0.99
CA ILE A 234 8.00 17.41 2.29
C ILE A 234 7.75 18.92 2.10
N SER A 235 8.42 19.57 1.14
CA SER A 235 8.20 20.98 0.84
C SER A 235 6.76 21.26 0.40
N LYS A 236 6.23 20.47 -0.55
CA LYS A 236 4.83 20.59 -0.99
C LYS A 236 3.85 20.39 0.17
N LEU A 237 4.13 19.44 1.06
CA LEU A 237 3.31 19.18 2.24
C LEU A 237 3.26 20.39 3.17
N LYS A 238 4.41 21.05 3.41
CA LYS A 238 4.53 22.25 4.26
C LYS A 238 3.83 23.48 3.67
N GLU A 239 3.66 23.53 2.36
CA GLU A 239 2.94 24.59 1.64
C GLU A 239 1.42 24.35 1.59
N ASN A 240 0.94 23.19 2.07
CA ASN A 240 -0.47 22.84 2.04
C ASN A 240 -1.27 23.56 3.14
N ASP A 241 -2.41 24.15 2.80
CA ASP A 241 -3.29 24.83 3.76
C ASP A 241 -3.76 23.92 4.92
N ASN A 242 -3.79 22.59 4.70
CA ASN A 242 -4.21 21.61 5.70
C ASN A 242 -3.02 20.96 6.44
N TYR A 243 -1.80 21.49 6.30
CA TYR A 243 -0.58 20.91 6.89
C TYR A 243 -0.71 20.62 8.39
N ASP A 244 -1.20 21.58 9.17
CA ASP A 244 -1.31 21.44 10.63
C ASP A 244 -2.30 20.34 11.04
N GLU A 245 -3.40 20.20 10.31
CA GLU A 245 -4.39 19.15 10.55
C GLU A 245 -3.82 17.77 10.23
N ILE A 246 -3.14 17.64 9.08
CA ILE A 246 -2.49 16.40 8.65
C ILE A 246 -1.44 15.96 9.67
N LEU A 247 -0.57 16.89 10.10
CA LEU A 247 0.44 16.63 11.13
C LEU A 247 -0.18 16.20 12.45
N LYS A 248 -1.25 16.86 12.88
CA LYS A 248 -1.93 16.55 14.14
C LYS A 248 -2.51 15.14 14.13
N ASN A 249 -3.00 14.67 12.98
CA ASN A 249 -3.59 13.34 12.85
C ASN A 249 -2.52 12.23 12.90
N TYR A 250 -1.31 12.46 12.38
CA TYR A 250 -0.26 11.43 12.28
C TYR A 250 1.15 11.94 12.64
N PRO A 251 1.38 12.49 13.85
CA PRO A 251 2.63 13.19 14.18
C PRO A 251 3.87 12.30 14.09
N ASN A 252 3.76 11.03 14.51
CA ASN A 252 4.86 10.08 14.46
C ASN A 252 5.23 9.68 13.02
N PHE A 253 4.22 9.52 12.16
CA PHE A 253 4.40 9.22 10.74
C PHE A 253 5.23 10.30 10.06
N PHE A 254 4.87 11.57 10.25
CA PHE A 254 5.57 12.70 9.63
C PHE A 254 6.96 12.96 10.23
N ASN A 255 7.12 12.83 11.55
CA ASN A 255 8.44 12.91 12.17
C ASN A 255 9.40 11.84 11.60
N GLN A 256 8.88 10.62 11.36
CA GLN A 256 9.67 9.56 10.76
C GLN A 256 10.03 9.84 9.29
N ILE A 257 9.15 10.49 8.51
CA ILE A 257 9.48 10.98 7.17
C ILE A 257 10.67 11.95 7.20
N GLU A 258 10.73 12.87 8.16
CA GLU A 258 11.86 13.80 8.27
C GLU A 258 13.17 13.08 8.62
N LYS A 259 13.13 12.05 9.48
CA LYS A 259 14.28 11.18 9.75
C LYS A 259 14.73 10.41 8.51
N ASN A 260 13.80 9.92 7.72
CA ASN A 260 14.09 9.26 6.46
C ASN A 260 14.79 10.19 5.46
N GLN A 261 14.37 11.47 5.41
CA GLN A 261 15.07 12.48 4.62
C GLN A 261 16.53 12.65 5.08
N GLN A 262 16.78 12.72 6.38
CA GLN A 262 18.14 12.80 6.93
C GLN A 262 18.98 11.57 6.55
N PHE A 263 18.41 10.37 6.68
CA PHE A 263 19.09 9.12 6.30
C PHE A 263 19.48 9.11 4.83
N LEU A 264 18.54 9.44 3.93
CA LEU A 264 18.79 9.44 2.50
C LEU A 264 19.79 10.52 2.08
N ASP A 265 19.81 11.67 2.75
CA ASP A 265 20.84 12.67 2.51
C ASP A 265 22.24 12.13 2.87
N ASN A 266 22.36 11.37 3.95
CA ASN A 266 23.61 10.71 4.31
C ASN A 266 24.00 9.60 3.30
N LYS A 267 23.03 8.77 2.89
CA LYS A 267 23.24 7.61 2.00
C LYS A 267 23.55 8.02 0.57
N ILE A 268 22.81 8.97 -0.03
CA ILE A 268 22.82 9.20 -1.49
C ILE A 268 23.02 10.65 -1.93
N SER A 269 23.06 11.65 -1.05
CA SER A 269 23.23 13.06 -1.45
C SER A 269 24.51 13.31 -2.26
N LYS A 270 24.42 14.09 -3.35
CA LYS A 270 25.56 14.47 -4.19
C LYS A 270 26.60 15.33 -3.46
N ASN A 271 26.21 16.00 -2.37
CA ASN A 271 27.08 16.91 -1.63
C ASN A 271 28.19 16.15 -0.87
N ASN A 272 27.94 14.89 -0.49
CA ASN A 272 28.93 14.03 0.15
C ASN A 272 29.67 13.22 -0.93
N ARG A 273 30.88 13.64 -1.33
CA ARG A 273 31.50 13.21 -2.60
C ARG A 273 32.10 11.81 -2.62
N LYS A 274 32.44 11.22 -1.47
CA LYS A 274 33.17 9.94 -1.41
C LYS A 274 32.21 8.75 -1.29
N ILE A 275 32.13 7.91 -2.32
CA ILE A 275 31.33 6.67 -2.27
C ILE A 275 31.74 5.78 -1.09
N ALA A 276 33.04 5.74 -0.76
CA ALA A 276 33.60 4.98 0.35
C ALA A 276 32.93 5.26 1.71
N THR A 277 32.49 6.50 1.97
CA THR A 277 31.88 6.87 3.25
C THR A 277 30.38 6.55 3.31
N LYS A 278 29.76 6.30 2.16
CA LYS A 278 28.31 6.08 2.03
C LYS A 278 27.90 4.62 2.13
N ILE A 279 28.81 3.71 1.78
CA ILE A 279 28.53 2.26 1.69
C ILE A 279 27.92 1.72 2.98
N LYS A 280 28.43 2.18 4.12
CA LYS A 280 27.95 1.76 5.43
C LYS A 280 26.44 1.95 5.63
N PHE A 281 25.83 2.95 4.98
CA PHE A 281 24.38 3.20 5.07
C PHE A 281 23.53 2.18 4.32
N TYR A 282 24.10 1.36 3.43
CA TYR A 282 23.36 0.24 2.84
C TYR A 282 23.07 -0.87 3.86
N LEU A 283 23.88 -1.01 4.91
CA LEU A 283 23.68 -2.02 5.94
C LEU A 283 22.42 -1.76 6.80
N PRO A 284 22.22 -0.59 7.43
CA PRO A 284 21.00 -0.31 8.20
C PRO A 284 19.75 -0.30 7.30
N ASP A 285 19.86 0.16 6.06
CA ASP A 285 18.76 0.10 5.07
C ASP A 285 18.36 -1.36 4.77
N LEU A 286 19.35 -2.22 4.56
CA LEU A 286 19.14 -3.66 4.34
C LEU A 286 18.57 -4.37 5.57
N LEU A 287 19.06 -4.06 6.77
CA LEU A 287 18.54 -4.63 8.01
C LEU A 287 17.06 -4.26 8.22
N ASN A 288 16.68 -2.99 8.02
CA ASN A 288 15.28 -2.62 8.08
C ASN A 288 14.44 -3.32 7.01
N ASN A 289 14.95 -3.48 5.79
CA ASN A 289 14.25 -4.23 4.75
C ASN A 289 14.07 -5.72 5.14
N ILE A 290 15.05 -6.32 5.80
CA ILE A 290 14.93 -7.68 6.34
C ILE A 290 13.82 -7.74 7.41
N GLU A 291 13.78 -6.80 8.37
CA GLU A 291 12.71 -6.75 9.37
C GLU A 291 11.33 -6.66 8.71
N ARG A 292 11.19 -5.86 7.65
CA ARG A 292 9.93 -5.76 6.89
C ARG A 292 9.53 -7.10 6.30
N ARG A 293 10.47 -7.86 5.74
CA ARG A 293 10.22 -9.19 5.15
C ARG A 293 9.87 -10.23 6.21
N ILE A 294 10.45 -10.13 7.40
CA ILE A 294 10.05 -10.95 8.56
C ILE A 294 8.62 -10.59 8.99
N LYS A 295 8.27 -9.30 9.12
CA LYS A 295 6.91 -8.83 9.44
C LYS A 295 5.88 -9.32 8.41
N GLU A 296 6.26 -9.37 7.14
CA GLU A 296 5.45 -9.93 6.04
C GLU A 296 5.37 -11.47 6.04
N ARG A 297 6.05 -12.15 6.97
CA ARG A 297 6.18 -13.63 7.04
C ARG A 297 6.86 -14.26 5.83
N LYS A 298 7.68 -13.49 5.11
CA LYS A 298 8.49 -13.94 3.96
C LYS A 298 9.87 -14.38 4.44
N PHE A 299 9.92 -15.43 5.26
CA PHE A 299 11.13 -15.82 6.00
C PHE A 299 12.30 -16.25 5.11
N ASP A 300 12.06 -17.04 4.06
CA ASP A 300 13.11 -17.41 3.10
C ASP A 300 13.74 -16.17 2.43
N ASP A 301 12.92 -15.20 2.07
CA ASP A 301 13.35 -13.96 1.41
C ASP A 301 14.09 -13.04 2.39
N ALA A 302 13.66 -12.99 3.65
CA ALA A 302 14.38 -12.32 4.73
C ALA A 302 15.76 -12.95 4.96
N VAL A 303 15.84 -14.28 5.02
CA VAL A 303 17.10 -15.01 5.20
C VAL A 303 18.03 -14.80 4.01
N ALA A 304 17.55 -14.84 2.76
CA ALA A 304 18.39 -14.54 1.59
C ALA A 304 19.06 -13.15 1.69
N ARG A 305 18.32 -12.15 2.21
CA ARG A 305 18.87 -10.80 2.46
C ARG A 305 19.81 -10.73 3.66
N LEU A 306 19.59 -11.52 4.71
CA LEU A 306 20.52 -11.64 5.85
C LEU A 306 21.92 -12.09 5.38
N TYR A 307 21.98 -13.01 4.43
CA TYR A 307 23.26 -13.40 3.82
C TYR A 307 23.93 -12.26 3.07
N ARG A 308 23.14 -11.48 2.32
CA ARG A 308 23.67 -10.28 1.66
C ARG A 308 24.20 -9.28 2.70
N ALA A 309 23.53 -9.12 3.83
CA ALA A 309 23.97 -8.25 4.91
C ALA A 309 25.29 -8.74 5.53
N VAL A 310 25.43 -10.04 5.79
CA VAL A 310 26.68 -10.64 6.31
C VAL A 310 27.85 -10.42 5.37
N GLU A 311 27.65 -10.64 4.06
CA GLU A 311 28.66 -10.32 3.07
C GLU A 311 29.00 -8.82 3.06
N LEU A 312 27.98 -7.96 3.15
CA LEU A 312 28.14 -6.51 3.16
C LEU A 312 28.93 -6.02 4.39
N ILE A 313 28.78 -6.65 5.57
CA ILE A 313 29.59 -6.36 6.77
C ILE A 313 31.08 -6.50 6.44
N SER A 314 31.46 -7.63 5.85
CA SER A 314 32.86 -7.88 5.47
C SER A 314 33.35 -6.87 4.40
N GLN A 315 32.51 -6.58 3.41
CA GLN A 315 32.82 -5.63 2.34
C GLN A 315 32.99 -4.19 2.85
N ILE A 316 32.17 -3.75 3.81
CA ILE A 316 32.33 -2.46 4.48
C ILE A 316 33.67 -2.41 5.23
N LYS A 317 34.04 -3.49 5.94
CA LYS A 317 35.32 -3.53 6.65
C LYS A 317 36.52 -3.48 5.71
N LEU A 318 36.47 -4.22 4.60
CA LEU A 318 37.49 -4.16 3.55
C LEU A 318 37.60 -2.76 2.94
N ASN A 319 36.47 -2.08 2.74
CA ASN A 319 36.46 -0.69 2.30
C ASN A 319 37.10 0.25 3.34
N ASN A 320 36.87 0.03 4.64
CA ASN A 320 37.53 0.81 5.71
C ASN A 320 39.05 0.57 5.80
N LEU A 321 39.54 -0.50 5.16
CA LEU A 321 40.97 -0.79 5.01
C LEU A 321 41.53 -0.31 3.66
N ASP A 322 40.76 0.47 2.89
CA ASP A 322 41.10 0.97 1.56
C ASP A 322 41.43 -0.13 0.53
N LEU A 323 40.85 -1.31 0.71
CA LEU A 323 41.07 -2.46 -0.17
C LEU A 323 40.07 -2.54 -1.33
N ILE A 324 38.93 -1.85 -1.24
CA ILE A 324 37.88 -1.91 -2.25
C ILE A 324 38.16 -0.94 -3.40
N ASP A 325 38.02 -1.44 -4.63
CA ASP A 325 38.07 -0.63 -5.85
C ASP A 325 36.82 0.26 -5.96
N LEU A 326 37.01 1.56 -5.69
CA LEU A 326 35.92 2.54 -5.66
C LEU A 326 35.34 2.85 -7.04
N ASN A 327 36.10 2.64 -8.13
CA ASN A 327 35.61 2.88 -9.48
C ASN A 327 34.59 1.81 -9.87
N ARG A 328 34.94 0.53 -9.67
CA ARG A 328 34.01 -0.59 -9.91
C ARG A 328 32.76 -0.50 -9.03
N LEU A 329 32.93 -0.07 -7.78
CA LEU A 329 31.81 0.13 -6.88
C LEU A 329 30.90 1.27 -7.34
N LYS A 330 31.46 2.39 -7.79
CA LYS A 330 30.68 3.54 -8.28
C LYS A 330 29.89 3.20 -9.53
N ASP A 331 30.51 2.50 -10.48
CA ASP A 331 29.92 2.27 -11.80
C ASP A 331 28.93 1.10 -11.81
N ASN A 332 29.24 0.04 -11.07
CA ASN A 332 28.49 -1.22 -11.13
C ASN A 332 27.86 -1.63 -9.79
N LYS A 333 28.09 -0.88 -8.70
CA LYS A 333 27.73 -1.28 -7.33
C LYS A 333 28.30 -2.64 -6.91
N VAL A 334 29.48 -3.00 -7.43
CA VAL A 334 30.13 -4.27 -7.08
C VAL A 334 31.43 -4.10 -6.32
N PHE A 335 31.56 -4.89 -5.26
CA PHE A 335 32.73 -4.93 -4.41
C PHE A 335 33.82 -5.81 -5.04
N HIS A 336 34.94 -5.16 -5.34
CA HIS A 336 36.16 -5.81 -5.82
C HIS A 336 37.32 -5.38 -4.95
N ILE A 337 38.20 -6.32 -4.64
CA ILE A 337 39.42 -6.05 -3.88
C ILE A 337 40.54 -5.70 -4.88
N ASN A 338 41.24 -4.59 -4.64
CA ASN A 338 42.43 -4.21 -5.40
C ASN A 338 43.60 -5.12 -5.03
N LYS A 339 44.20 -5.79 -6.03
CA LYS A 339 45.26 -6.78 -5.82
C LYS A 339 46.53 -6.15 -5.22
N GLU A 340 46.88 -4.94 -5.64
CA GLU A 340 48.07 -4.24 -5.19
C GLU A 340 47.90 -3.72 -3.75
N SER A 341 46.79 -3.03 -3.47
CA SER A 341 46.45 -2.57 -2.12
C SER A 341 46.40 -3.74 -1.14
N PHE A 342 45.80 -4.86 -1.57
CA PHE A 342 45.73 -6.07 -0.77
C PHE A 342 47.11 -6.66 -0.44
N LYS A 343 47.97 -6.84 -1.46
CA LYS A 343 49.36 -7.29 -1.27
C LYS A 343 50.09 -6.40 -0.27
N LYS A 344 50.08 -5.09 -0.54
CA LYS A 344 50.74 -4.09 0.31
C LYS A 344 50.25 -4.19 1.77
N LYS A 345 48.94 -4.36 1.97
CA LYS A 345 48.35 -4.45 3.31
C LYS A 345 48.79 -5.72 4.05
N LEU A 346 48.91 -6.86 3.38
CA LEU A 346 49.42 -8.08 4.01
C LEU A 346 50.88 -7.94 4.46
N TYR A 347 51.71 -7.30 3.64
CA TYR A 347 53.12 -7.03 3.96
C TYR A 347 53.32 -6.08 5.14
N GLU A 348 52.28 -5.38 5.60
CA GLU A 348 52.33 -4.63 6.86
C GLU A 348 52.31 -5.55 8.10
N TYR A 349 51.84 -6.80 7.94
CA TYR A 349 51.63 -7.75 9.06
C TYR A 349 52.54 -8.98 9.00
N TYR A 350 53.06 -9.32 7.82
CA TYR A 350 53.73 -10.60 7.58
C TYR A 350 54.88 -10.51 6.59
N ASP A 351 55.85 -11.41 6.75
CA ASP A 351 56.95 -11.62 5.80
C ASP A 351 56.52 -12.44 4.57
N ASP A 352 57.34 -12.43 3.51
CA ASP A 352 57.08 -13.07 2.21
C ASP A 352 56.51 -14.49 2.31
N GLY A 353 57.12 -15.36 3.12
CA GLY A 353 56.69 -16.76 3.21
C GLY A 353 55.26 -16.95 3.72
N VAL A 354 54.80 -16.10 4.63
CA VAL A 354 53.43 -16.17 5.17
C VAL A 354 52.44 -15.53 4.19
N VAL A 355 52.84 -14.44 3.53
CA VAL A 355 52.04 -13.79 2.49
C VAL A 355 51.76 -14.76 1.34
N ASP A 356 52.77 -15.49 0.88
CA ASP A 356 52.61 -16.52 -0.15
C ASP A 356 51.66 -17.66 0.29
N CYS A 357 51.72 -18.07 1.56
CA CYS A 357 50.78 -19.05 2.12
C CYS A 357 49.34 -18.52 2.08
N ILE A 358 49.09 -17.29 2.54
CA ILE A 358 47.75 -16.67 2.50
C ILE A 358 47.24 -16.60 1.06
N PHE A 359 48.09 -16.21 0.11
CA PHE A 359 47.75 -16.24 -1.31
C PHE A 359 47.32 -17.61 -1.77
N ASP A 360 48.07 -18.65 -1.42
CA ASP A 360 47.85 -19.98 -1.94
C ASP A 360 46.68 -20.73 -1.27
N PHE A 361 46.36 -20.43 -0.02
CA PHE A 361 45.30 -21.11 0.73
C PHE A 361 43.96 -20.36 0.78
N HIS A 362 43.97 -19.03 0.93
CA HIS A 362 42.73 -18.29 1.20
C HIS A 362 42.15 -17.59 -0.03
N VAL A 363 43.00 -17.20 -1.00
CA VAL A 363 42.55 -16.37 -2.14
C VAL A 363 43.02 -16.86 -3.51
N LYS A 364 43.76 -17.98 -3.60
CA LYS A 364 44.49 -18.42 -4.81
C LYS A 364 43.62 -18.47 -6.05
N LYS A 365 42.49 -19.17 -5.95
CA LYS A 365 41.57 -19.40 -7.07
C LYS A 365 41.03 -18.07 -7.59
N ASP A 366 40.57 -17.20 -6.68
CA ASP A 366 39.97 -15.92 -7.03
C ASP A 366 41.01 -14.92 -7.55
N PHE A 367 42.17 -14.85 -6.89
CA PHE A 367 43.27 -13.95 -7.24
C PHE A 367 43.91 -14.31 -8.59
N LYS A 368 44.07 -15.61 -8.89
CA LYS A 368 44.68 -16.12 -10.13
C LYS A 368 43.69 -16.34 -11.28
N SER A 369 42.37 -16.30 -11.04
CA SER A 369 41.33 -16.56 -12.05
C SER A 369 41.43 -15.71 -13.32
N LYS A 370 41.86 -14.45 -13.17
CA LYS A 370 42.13 -13.50 -14.26
C LYS A 370 43.41 -12.73 -13.95
N PRO A 371 44.59 -13.23 -14.38
CA PRO A 371 45.88 -12.61 -14.07
C PRO A 371 45.97 -11.15 -14.53
N GLN A 372 45.34 -10.83 -15.66
CA GLN A 372 45.29 -9.49 -16.26
C GLN A 372 44.43 -8.49 -15.48
N ASP A 373 43.47 -8.96 -14.66
CA ASP A 373 42.62 -8.07 -13.88
C ASP A 373 43.38 -7.53 -12.67
N LYS A 374 43.33 -6.21 -12.46
CA LYS A 374 43.92 -5.55 -11.27
C LYS A 374 43.13 -5.78 -9.98
N THR A 375 41.97 -6.44 -10.07
CA THR A 375 41.06 -6.65 -8.95
C THR A 375 40.50 -8.08 -8.96
N PHE A 376 39.95 -8.53 -7.84
CA PHE A 376 39.29 -9.84 -7.70
C PHE A 376 38.06 -9.75 -6.79
N ARG A 377 37.23 -10.80 -6.74
CA ARG A 377 36.08 -10.93 -5.82
C ARG A 377 36.28 -12.13 -4.92
N LEU A 378 35.66 -12.11 -3.75
CA LEU A 378 35.66 -13.22 -2.82
C LEU A 378 34.23 -13.55 -2.41
N ALA A 379 33.97 -14.84 -2.18
CA ALA A 379 32.75 -15.29 -1.52
C ALA A 379 32.74 -14.86 -0.05
N MET A 380 31.55 -14.88 0.57
CA MET A 380 31.32 -14.45 1.95
C MET A 380 32.36 -15.01 2.95
N ASN A 381 32.52 -16.33 3.03
CA ASN A 381 33.45 -16.95 3.99
C ASN A 381 34.90 -16.53 3.73
N SER A 382 35.31 -16.45 2.47
CA SER A 382 36.66 -16.01 2.08
C SER A 382 36.93 -14.56 2.48
N ASN A 383 35.93 -13.67 2.45
CA ASN A 383 36.10 -12.31 2.98
C ASN A 383 36.39 -12.32 4.49
N PHE A 384 35.77 -13.20 5.28
CA PHE A 384 36.03 -13.27 6.72
C PHE A 384 37.40 -13.87 7.03
N PHE A 385 37.82 -14.93 6.34
CA PHE A 385 39.20 -15.45 6.48
C PHE A 385 40.24 -14.38 6.15
N LEU A 386 40.01 -13.62 5.06
CA LEU A 386 40.87 -12.50 4.70
C LEU A 386 40.94 -11.44 5.81
N LEU A 387 39.82 -11.11 6.44
CA LEU A 387 39.78 -10.15 7.53
C LEU A 387 40.51 -10.66 8.78
N ASP A 388 40.46 -11.97 9.05
CA ASP A 388 41.24 -12.59 10.14
C ASP A 388 42.74 -12.55 9.85
N ASP A 389 43.16 -12.83 8.61
CA ASP A 389 44.54 -12.65 8.17
C ASP A 389 45.00 -11.20 8.39
N LEU A 390 44.13 -10.22 8.12
CA LEU A 390 44.36 -8.79 8.35
C LEU A 390 44.16 -8.35 9.82
N LYS A 391 44.14 -9.30 10.76
CA LYS A 391 44.05 -9.07 12.21
C LYS A 391 42.79 -8.31 12.64
N VAL A 392 41.67 -8.47 11.93
CA VAL A 392 40.39 -7.87 12.32
C VAL A 392 39.68 -8.73 13.37
N ASN A 393 39.65 -8.23 14.62
CA ASN A 393 39.17 -8.95 15.80
C ASN A 393 37.80 -9.64 15.65
N PHE A 394 36.81 -8.99 15.03
CA PHE A 394 35.46 -9.58 14.92
C PHE A 394 35.37 -10.69 13.86
N ALA A 395 36.33 -10.78 12.94
CA ALA A 395 36.32 -11.79 11.88
C ALA A 395 36.49 -13.20 12.46
N LYS A 396 37.42 -13.35 13.41
CA LYS A 396 37.61 -14.61 14.15
C LYS A 396 36.37 -15.06 14.90
N LYS A 397 35.62 -14.12 15.50
CA LYS A 397 34.36 -14.40 16.18
C LYS A 397 33.35 -15.01 15.21
N PHE A 398 33.18 -14.40 14.03
CA PHE A 398 32.30 -14.91 12.98
C PHE A 398 32.72 -16.30 12.48
N ILE A 399 34.01 -16.51 12.21
CA ILE A 399 34.54 -17.79 11.73
C ILE A 399 34.30 -18.92 12.74
N ASN A 400 34.31 -18.63 14.03
CA ASN A 400 34.15 -19.61 15.10
C ASN A 400 32.71 -19.71 15.65
N ASP A 401 31.75 -18.98 15.08
CA ASP A 401 30.36 -19.02 15.53
C ASP A 401 29.62 -20.24 14.97
N GLU A 402 29.69 -21.35 15.71
CA GLU A 402 29.01 -22.60 15.37
C GLU A 402 27.48 -22.47 15.34
N LYS A 403 26.90 -21.57 16.15
CA LYS A 403 25.46 -21.33 16.15
C LYS A 403 25.04 -20.67 14.85
N PHE A 404 25.76 -19.63 14.43
CA PHE A 404 25.52 -18.98 13.14
C PHE A 404 25.71 -19.97 11.98
N LYS A 405 26.77 -20.81 12.00
CA LYS A 405 26.98 -21.85 10.99
C LYS A 405 25.82 -22.85 10.91
N ALA A 406 25.28 -23.28 12.05
CA ALA A 406 24.14 -24.20 12.08
C ALA A 406 22.88 -23.58 11.45
N GLU A 407 22.58 -22.32 11.77
CA GLU A 407 21.47 -21.59 11.14
C GLU A 407 21.73 -21.35 9.64
N VAL A 408 22.99 -21.14 9.26
CA VAL A 408 23.41 -21.02 7.85
C VAL A 408 23.15 -22.32 7.07
N GLN A 409 23.41 -23.48 7.68
CA GLN A 409 23.11 -24.77 7.06
C GLN A 409 21.62 -24.94 6.76
N LYS A 410 20.72 -24.46 7.62
CA LYS A 410 19.27 -24.51 7.37
C LYS A 410 18.89 -23.76 6.09
N ARG A 411 19.47 -22.58 5.85
CA ARG A 411 19.28 -21.84 4.59
C ARG A 411 19.73 -22.63 3.38
N ASN A 412 20.86 -23.34 3.43
CA ASN A 412 21.34 -24.08 2.25
C ASN A 412 20.35 -25.14 1.80
N ASN A 413 19.58 -25.69 2.74
CA ASN A 413 18.51 -26.64 2.48
C ASN A 413 17.17 -25.97 2.13
N SER A 414 17.12 -24.64 2.02
CA SER A 414 15.89 -23.89 1.75
C SER A 414 15.61 -23.65 0.28
N ILE A 415 14.35 -23.33 -0.02
CA ILE A 415 13.82 -23.19 -1.39
C ILE A 415 14.48 -22.06 -2.19
N LEU A 416 14.93 -20.99 -1.53
CA LEU A 416 15.67 -19.88 -2.17
C LEU A 416 17.19 -20.12 -2.21
N ALA A 417 17.63 -21.35 -1.94
CA ALA A 417 19.03 -21.76 -1.99
C ALA A 417 19.20 -23.03 -2.83
N HIS A 418 19.51 -24.17 -2.21
CA HIS A 418 19.81 -25.43 -2.89
C HIS A 418 18.90 -26.59 -2.46
N GLY A 419 17.94 -26.35 -1.55
CA GLY A 419 17.01 -27.38 -1.09
C GLY A 419 15.55 -27.00 -1.29
N LEU A 420 14.66 -27.61 -0.52
CA LEU A 420 13.20 -27.47 -0.65
C LEU A 420 12.50 -27.18 0.69
N ASN A 421 13.25 -27.07 1.79
CA ASN A 421 12.67 -26.86 3.11
C ASN A 421 12.31 -25.37 3.32
N PRO A 422 11.14 -25.03 3.86
CA PRO A 422 10.84 -23.65 4.20
C PRO A 422 11.66 -23.20 5.41
N ILE A 423 11.93 -21.89 5.50
CA ILE A 423 12.49 -21.28 6.71
C ILE A 423 11.37 -20.89 7.67
N ASP A 424 11.53 -21.21 8.95
CA ASP A 424 10.63 -20.77 10.01
C ASP A 424 11.00 -19.39 10.60
N GLU A 425 10.03 -18.78 11.28
CA GLU A 425 10.18 -17.47 11.91
C GLU A 425 11.32 -17.43 12.93
N LYS A 426 11.45 -18.50 13.73
CA LYS A 426 12.47 -18.60 14.78
C LYS A 426 13.88 -18.55 14.17
N THR A 427 14.11 -19.27 13.08
CA THR A 427 15.38 -19.29 12.35
C THR A 427 15.69 -17.92 11.75
N ALA A 428 14.70 -17.27 11.12
CA ALA A 428 14.85 -15.94 10.57
C ALA A 428 15.22 -14.89 11.66
N ASN A 429 14.51 -14.89 12.79
CA ASN A 429 14.78 -13.99 13.91
C ASN A 429 16.14 -14.26 14.56
N ASN A 430 16.49 -15.53 14.80
CA ASN A 430 17.80 -15.88 15.37
C ASN A 430 18.97 -15.41 14.48
N LEU A 431 18.83 -15.57 13.16
CA LEU A 431 19.82 -15.07 12.21
C LEU A 431 19.85 -13.54 12.21
N PHE A 432 18.68 -12.88 12.22
CA PHE A 432 18.60 -11.43 12.28
C PHE A 432 19.38 -10.85 13.47
N GLU A 433 19.12 -11.35 14.69
CA GLU A 433 19.81 -10.91 15.90
C GLU A 433 21.33 -11.11 15.81
N SER A 434 21.76 -12.25 15.30
CA SER A 434 23.20 -12.55 15.12
C SER A 434 23.86 -11.57 14.14
N VAL A 435 23.21 -11.30 13.01
CA VAL A 435 23.71 -10.36 11.99
C VAL A 435 23.71 -8.92 12.51
N LEU A 436 22.72 -8.54 13.30
CA LEU A 436 22.66 -7.22 13.94
C LEU A 436 23.81 -7.04 14.94
N GLU A 437 24.14 -8.09 15.72
CA GLU A 437 25.29 -8.08 16.64
C GLU A 437 26.61 -7.88 15.88
N TYR A 438 26.82 -8.62 14.78
CA TYR A 438 28.00 -8.42 13.92
C TYR A 438 28.06 -7.03 13.30
N SER A 439 26.91 -6.51 12.87
CA SER A 439 26.78 -5.16 12.32
C SER A 439 27.17 -4.10 13.34
N PHE A 440 26.82 -4.29 14.62
CA PHE A 440 27.17 -3.38 15.71
C PHE A 440 28.69 -3.37 16.00
N HIS A 441 29.34 -4.53 15.99
CA HIS A 441 30.80 -4.62 16.14
C HIS A 441 31.57 -3.91 15.02
N LEU A 442 31.04 -3.93 13.80
CA LEU A 442 31.60 -3.20 12.67
C LEU A 442 31.31 -1.70 12.77
N TYR A 443 30.08 -1.34 13.09
CA TYR A 443 29.56 0.01 13.02
C TYR A 443 28.64 0.31 14.22
N PRO A 444 29.17 0.90 15.31
CA PRO A 444 28.39 1.10 16.54
C PRO A 444 27.13 1.98 16.38
N LYS A 445 27.11 2.87 15.38
CA LYS A 445 25.93 3.72 15.08
C LYS A 445 24.86 3.02 14.23
N ILE A 446 24.98 1.71 13.99
CA ILE A 446 24.06 0.98 13.12
C ILE A 446 22.61 1.11 13.58
N LYS A 447 22.35 1.05 14.90
CA LYS A 447 20.99 1.16 15.45
C LYS A 447 20.41 2.56 15.27
N ASP A 448 21.22 3.61 15.44
CA ASP A 448 20.79 4.99 15.20
C ASP A 448 20.41 5.19 13.73
N ASP A 449 21.23 4.68 12.81
CA ASP A 449 20.95 4.76 11.38
C ASP A 449 19.75 3.89 10.96
N MET A 450 19.52 2.74 11.62
CA MET A 450 18.30 1.95 11.43
C MET A 450 17.06 2.72 11.87
N ILE A 451 17.12 3.46 12.99
CA ILE A 451 16.01 4.34 13.42
C ILE A 451 15.75 5.42 12.36
N LEU A 452 16.79 6.01 11.78
CA LEU A 452 16.63 7.02 10.73
C LEU A 452 16.10 6.42 9.42
N ALA A 453 16.43 5.17 9.11
CA ALA A 453 16.00 4.48 7.89
C ALA A 453 14.66 3.72 8.04
N LYS A 454 14.07 3.69 9.23
CA LYS A 454 12.82 2.96 9.49
C LYS A 454 11.69 3.65 8.73
N PHE A 455 10.87 2.89 8.02
CA PHE A 455 9.71 3.47 7.32
C PHE A 455 8.69 4.00 8.35
N PRO A 456 7.95 5.06 8.00
CA PRO A 456 6.90 5.59 8.86
C PRO A 456 5.77 4.57 8.98
N ASP A 457 4.98 4.71 10.03
CA ASP A 457 3.83 3.85 10.33
C ASP A 457 2.70 4.79 10.79
N PHE A 458 1.48 4.59 10.27
CA PHE A 458 0.33 5.42 10.62
C PHE A 458 -0.13 5.19 12.06
N GLY A 459 0.33 4.12 12.70
CA GLY A 459 -0.09 3.73 14.04
C GLY A 459 -1.51 3.20 13.99
N GLY A 460 -1.70 2.00 13.44
CA GLY A 460 -2.91 1.24 13.64
C GLY A 460 -2.97 0.67 15.06
N ASN A 461 -4.14 0.72 15.69
CA ASN A 461 -4.46 0.01 16.93
C ASN A 461 -4.08 -1.47 16.81
N ASN A 462 -2.87 -1.86 17.20
CA ASN A 462 -2.52 -3.22 17.59
C ASN A 462 -2.98 -3.49 19.04
N GLU A 463 -4.10 -2.87 19.44
CA GLU A 463 -4.89 -3.22 20.60
C GLU A 463 -6.31 -3.47 20.09
N ASN A 464 -6.56 -4.72 19.71
CA ASN A 464 -7.81 -5.46 19.94
C ASN A 464 -7.59 -6.93 19.61
#